data_AF-A0A0C3DUM2-F1
#
_entry.id   AF-A0A0C3DUM2-F1
#
_cell.length_a   1.000
_cell.length_b   1.000
_cell.length_c   1.000
_cell.angle_alpha   90.00
_cell.angle_beta   90.00
_cell.angle_gamma   90.00
#
_symmetry.space_group_name_H-M   'P 1'
#
loop_
_entity.id
_entity.type
_entity.pdbx_description
1 polymer ?
#
loop_
_entity_poly.entity_id
_entity_poly.type
_entity_poly.pdbx_seq_one_letter_code
_entity_poly.pdbx_strand_id
1 'polypeptide(L)' 'MAPCNAITAAMNNRGLTYDQLAQRVGSNAARVQQICTGQAHPTTQEFNSIARELNLNPSEAPRGHAS' A
#
# COMPACT_ATOMS: atom_id res chain seq x y z
N MET A 1 7.96 -7.71 -9.27
CA MET A 1 7.05 -6.55 -9.39
C MET A 1 6.81 -6.03 -7.98
N ALA A 2 7.25 -4.82 -7.66
CA ALA A 2 7.02 -4.26 -6.33
C ALA A 2 5.50 -4.09 -6.13
N PRO A 3 4.90 -4.57 -5.02
CA PRO A 3 3.48 -4.36 -4.70
C PRO A 3 3.09 -2.88 -4.58
N CYS A 4 4.08 -2.00 -4.68
CA CYS A 4 3.99 -0.57 -4.48
C CYS A 4 3.43 0.23 -5.64
N ASN A 5 3.53 -0.22 -6.91
CA ASN A 5 2.93 0.56 -7.99
C ASN A 5 1.42 0.72 -7.80
N ALA A 6 0.74 -0.32 -7.28
CA ALA A 6 -0.67 -0.25 -6.95
C ALA A 6 -0.94 0.68 -5.75
N ILE A 7 -0.13 0.58 -4.69
CA ILE A 7 -0.27 1.40 -3.48
C ILE A 7 -0.02 2.88 -3.80
N THR A 8 1.09 3.20 -4.45
CA THR A 8 1.45 4.57 -4.84
C THR A 8 0.45 5.14 -5.84
N ALA A 9 -0.03 4.37 -6.82
CA ALA A 9 -1.08 4.83 -7.73
C ALA A 9 -2.40 5.11 -6.99
N ALA A 10 -2.82 4.23 -6.08
CA ALA A 10 -4.03 4.43 -5.28
C ALA A 10 -3.90 5.64 -4.33
N MET A 11 -2.73 5.85 -3.73
CA MET A 11 -2.43 7.03 -2.93
C MET A 11 -2.49 8.31 -3.75
N ASN A 12 -1.86 8.34 -4.94
CA ASN A 12 -1.89 9.50 -5.83
C ASN A 12 -3.32 9.82 -6.30
N ASN A 13 -4.12 8.81 -6.66
CA ASN A 13 -5.53 8.99 -7.02
C ASN A 13 -6.36 9.61 -5.87
N ARG A 14 -5.96 9.37 -4.62
CA ARG A 14 -6.61 9.89 -3.42
C ARG A 14 -5.97 11.17 -2.87
N GLY A 15 -4.86 11.64 -3.46
CA GLY A 15 -4.09 12.76 -2.93
C GLY A 15 -3.48 12.49 -1.54
N LEU A 16 -3.23 11.22 -1.19
CA LEU A 16 -2.66 10.82 0.10
C LEU A 16 -1.14 10.82 0.09
N THR A 17 -0.53 11.26 1.18
CA THR A 17 0.92 11.15 1.40
C THR A 17 1.28 9.92 2.23
N TYR A 18 2.55 9.49 2.20
CA TYR A 18 3.03 8.35 3.00
C TYR A 18 2.81 8.55 4.49
N ASP A 19 2.94 9.78 4.98
CA ASP A 19 2.72 10.14 6.38
C ASP A 19 1.24 9.98 6.77
N GLN A 20 0.32 10.45 5.91
CA GLN A 20 -1.11 10.29 6.13
C GLN A 20 -1.56 8.83 6.09
N LEU A 21 -1.01 8.05 5.15
CA LEU A 21 -1.29 6.62 5.09
C LEU A 21 -0.76 5.93 6.36
N ALA A 22 0.47 6.23 6.77
CA ALA A 22 1.09 5.70 7.98
C ALA A 22 0.23 5.99 9.22
N GLN A 23 -0.22 7.23 9.38
CA GLN A 23 -1.12 7.62 10.48
C GLN A 23 -2.43 6.83 10.48
N ARG A 24 -3.03 6.61 9.30
CA ARG A 24 -4.29 5.86 9.16
C ARG A 24 -4.13 4.37 9.45
N VAL A 25 -2.99 3.78 9.08
CA VAL A 25 -2.74 2.35 9.33
C VAL A 25 -2.06 2.07 10.67
N GLY A 26 -1.80 3.10 11.48
CA GLY A 26 -1.11 2.98 12.76
C GLY A 26 0.36 2.59 12.63
N SER A 27 1.02 3.05 11.56
CA SER A 27 2.41 2.78 11.24
C SER A 27 3.19 4.09 11.09
N ASN A 28 4.45 4.02 10.67
CA ASN A 28 5.28 5.22 10.44
C ASN A 28 5.65 5.39 8.95
N ALA A 29 5.91 6.62 8.53
CA ALA A 29 6.19 6.93 7.13
C ALA A 29 7.40 6.14 6.59
N ALA A 30 8.43 5.94 7.39
CA ALA A 30 9.61 5.14 7.00
C ALA A 30 9.25 3.67 6.77
N ARG A 31 8.41 3.07 7.61
CA ARG A 31 7.90 1.70 7.53
C ARG A 31 7.06 1.52 6.28
N VAL A 32 6.14 2.45 6.02
CA VAL A 32 5.35 2.48 4.77
C VAL A 32 6.28 2.59 3.56
N GLN A 33 7.28 3.46 3.61
CA GLN A 33 8.26 3.61 2.53
C GLN A 33 9.12 2.35 2.34
N GLN A 34 9.51 1.66 3.40
CA GLN A 34 10.24 0.39 3.33
C GLN A 34 9.38 -0.73 2.73
N ILE A 35 8.09 -0.80 3.09
CA ILE A 35 7.12 -1.71 2.49
C ILE A 35 6.94 -1.40 1.00
N CYS A 36 6.84 -0.11 0.68
CA CYS A 36 6.72 0.40 -0.68
C CYS A 36 7.96 0.10 -1.54
N THR A 37 9.16 0.30 -1.00
CA THR A 37 10.43 0.05 -1.70
C THR A 37 10.83 -1.43 -1.71
N GLY A 38 10.05 -2.31 -1.05
CA GLY A 38 10.38 -3.73 -0.91
C GLY A 38 11.54 -4.02 0.06
N GLN A 39 11.97 -3.02 0.84
CA GLN A 39 12.96 -3.18 1.91
C GLN A 39 12.39 -3.91 3.13
N ALA A 40 11.07 -3.88 3.34
CA ALA A 40 10.41 -4.57 4.43
C ALA A 40 9.18 -5.35 3.94
N HIS A 41 8.99 -6.55 4.46
CA HIS A 41 7.76 -7.30 4.24
C HIS A 41 6.68 -6.79 5.23
N PRO A 42 5.52 -6.29 4.76
CA PRO A 42 4.43 -5.93 5.65
C PRO A 42 3.88 -7.17 6.35
N THR A 43 3.38 -7.00 7.57
CA THR A 43 2.59 -8.06 8.21
C THR A 43 1.23 -8.16 7.53
N THR A 44 0.52 -9.27 7.71
CA THR A 44 -0.84 -9.43 7.20
C THR A 44 -1.76 -8.31 7.67
N GLN A 45 -1.60 -7.85 8.91
CA GLN A 45 -2.37 -6.74 9.46
C GLN A 45 -2.05 -5.42 8.75
N GLU A 46 -0.77 -5.09 8.56
CA GLU A 46 -0.39 -3.86 7.85
C GLU A 46 -0.87 -3.88 6.40
N PHE A 47 -0.68 -5.00 5.70
CA PHE A 47 -1.16 -5.15 4.34
C PHE A 47 -2.67 -4.97 4.25
N ASN A 48 -3.43 -5.57 5.18
CA ASN A 48 -4.90 -5.48 5.20
C ASN A 48 -5.36 -4.05 5.54
N SER A 49 -4.72 -3.36 6.49
CA SER A 49 -5.02 -1.96 6.78
C SER A 49 -4.74 -1.04 5.58
N ILE A 50 -3.59 -1.19 4.92
CA ILE A 50 -3.23 -0.42 3.72
C ILE A 50 -4.22 -0.71 2.59
N ALA A 51 -4.55 -1.98 2.36
CA ALA A 51 -5.50 -2.40 1.34
C ALA A 51 -6.90 -1.81 1.59
N ARG A 52 -7.36 -1.84 2.85
CA ARG A 52 -8.65 -1.25 3.23
C ARG A 52 -8.70 0.27 3.06
N GLU A 53 -7.66 0.98 3.51
CA GLU A 53 -7.58 2.44 3.39
C GLU A 53 -7.51 2.91 1.94
N LEU A 54 -6.83 2.14 1.08
CA LEU A 54 -6.72 2.41 -0.34
C LEU A 54 -7.87 1.81 -1.16
N ASN A 55 -8.77 1.07 -0.51
CA ASN A 55 -9.81 0.25 -1.14
C ASN A 55 -9.26 -0.67 -2.24
N LEU A 56 -8.00 -1.09 -2.10
CA LEU A 56 -7.41 -2.12 -2.94
C LEU A 56 -8.01 -3.44 -2.48
N ASN A 57 -8.74 -4.12 -3.36
CA ASN A 57 -9.19 -5.46 -3.01
C ASN A 57 -7.92 -6.31 -2.80
N PRO A 58 -7.81 -7.12 -1.72
CA PRO A 58 -6.67 -8.04 -1.56
C PRO A 58 -6.58 -9.06 -2.71
N SER A 59 -7.65 -9.19 -3.52
CA SER A 59 -7.70 -9.96 -4.76
C SER A 59 -7.08 -9.25 -5.98
N GLU A 60 -6.78 -7.95 -5.90
CA GLU A 60 -6.15 -7.10 -6.92
C GLU A 60 -4.65 -6.87 -6.68
N ALA A 61 -4.03 -7.61 -5.73
CA ALA A 61 -2.59 -7.85 -5.76
C ALA A 61 -2.20 -8.29 -7.19
N PRO A 62 -1.13 -7.75 -7.80
CA PRO A 62 -0.97 -7.62 -9.26
C PRO A 62 -1.24 -8.94 -9.99
N ARG A 63 -2.51 -9.16 -10.33
CA ARG A 63 -2.94 -10.10 -11.33
C ARG A 63 -2.99 -9.25 -12.57
N GLY A 64 -2.09 -9.57 -13.50
CA GLY A 64 -2.00 -8.89 -14.77
C GLY A 64 -3.39 -8.67 -15.34
N HIS A 65 -3.62 -7.47 -15.86
CA HIS A 65 -4.77 -7.17 -16.71
C HIS A 65 -4.87 -8.28 -17.76
N ALA A 66 -5.81 -9.20 -17.55
CA ALA A 66 -6.34 -10.02 -18.61
C ALA A 66 -7.36 -9.14 -19.32
N SER A 67 -7.01 -8.71 -20.53
CA SER A 67 -7.92 -8.18 -21.54
C SER A 67 -7.57 -8.89 -22.83
#